data_AF-A0A966THN0-F1
#
_entry.id   AF-A0A966THN0-F1
#
_cell.length_a   1.000
_cell.length_b   1.000
_cell.length_c   1.000
_cell.angle_alpha   90.00
_cell.angle_beta   90.00
_cell.angle_gamma   90.00
#
_symmetry.space_group_name_H-M   'P 1'
#
loop_
_entity.id
_entity.type
_entity.pdbx_description
1 polymer ?
#
loop_
_entity_poly.entity_id
_entity_poly.type
_entity_poly.pdbx_seq_one_letter_code
_entity_poly.pdbx_strand_id
1 'polypeptide(L)' 'MGRKLLLEKANVPGIRTYEVYRREGGYRSVEKALKSLGPDQVTEEVKKSGLRGRGGAGFPTGMKWGF' A
#
# COMPACT_ATOMS: atom_id res chain seq x y z
N MET A 1 6.85 4.74 20.64
CA MET A 1 6.83 5.51 19.37
C MET A 1 6.25 4.61 18.29
N GLY A 2 5.24 5.03 17.52
CA GLY A 2 4.59 4.18 16.51
C GLY A 2 5.46 3.95 15.28
N ARG A 3 5.32 2.79 14.62
CA ARG A 3 6.00 2.49 13.34
C ARG A 3 5.50 3.46 12.25
N LYS A 4 6.43 4.12 11.54
CA LYS A 4 6.12 4.92 10.36
C LYS A 4 5.94 3.99 9.15
N LEU A 5 4.78 4.00 8.52
CA LEU A 5 4.52 3.23 7.29
C LEU A 5 4.57 4.11 6.02
N LEU A 6 3.95 5.30 6.06
CA LEU A 6 3.92 6.22 4.92
C LEU A 6 5.08 7.22 4.93
N LEU A 7 5.36 7.81 6.10
CA LEU A 7 6.33 8.90 6.24
C LEU A 7 7.74 8.43 6.62
N GLU A 8 8.04 7.14 6.48
CA GLU A 8 9.36 6.59 6.77
C GLU A 8 10.44 7.26 5.91
N LYS A 9 10.13 7.54 4.64
CA LYS A 9 11.07 8.08 3.63
C LYS A 9 10.84 9.55 3.28
N ALA A 10 10.06 10.27 4.07
CA ALA A 10 9.66 11.65 3.78
C ALA A 10 10.85 12.61 3.59
N ASN A 11 12.00 12.31 4.24
CA ASN A 11 13.19 13.15 4.21
C ASN A 11 14.27 12.67 3.23
N VAL A 12 14.01 11.64 2.41
CA VAL A 12 14.97 11.19 1.40
C VAL A 12 15.04 12.24 0.28
N PRO A 13 16.21 12.84 -0.01
CA PRO A 13 16.34 13.83 -1.07
C PRO A 13 15.86 13.30 -2.42
N GLY A 14 14.96 14.04 -3.05
CA GLY A 14 14.42 13.66 -4.35
C GLY A 14 13.43 12.49 -4.33
N ILE A 15 12.90 12.05 -3.18
CA ILE A 15 11.96 10.90 -3.08
C ILE A 15 10.75 10.97 -4.03
N ARG A 16 10.37 12.17 -4.46
CA ARG A 16 9.31 12.43 -5.45
C ARG A 16 9.68 12.08 -6.90
N THR A 17 10.95 11.89 -7.23
CA THR A 17 11.37 11.52 -8.59
C THR A 17 11.26 10.01 -8.78
N TYR A 18 10.99 9.59 -10.02
CA TYR A 18 10.83 8.18 -10.36
C TYR A 18 12.06 7.35 -9.96
N GLU A 19 13.25 7.83 -10.31
CA GLU A 19 14.51 7.11 -10.08
C GLU A 19 14.78 6.89 -8.59
N VAL A 20 14.63 7.94 -7.77
CA VAL A 20 14.84 7.83 -6.33
C VAL A 20 13.75 6.96 -5.73
N TYR A 21 12.48 7.13 -6.12
CA TYR A 21 11.39 6.29 -5.62
C TYR A 21 11.63 4.81 -5.92
N ARG A 22 12.03 4.46 -7.15
CA ARG A 22 12.39 3.09 -7.54
C ARG A 22 13.57 2.54 -6.75
N ARG A 23 14.65 3.31 -6.59
CA ARG A 23 15.84 2.93 -5.81
C ARG A 23 15.48 2.65 -4.35
N GLU A 24 14.61 3.49 -3.78
CA GLU A 24 14.06 3.30 -2.45
C GLU A 24 13.03 2.15 -2.37
N GLY A 25 12.80 1.39 -3.43
CA GLY A 25 11.93 0.23 -3.42
C GLY A 25 10.48 0.49 -3.80
N GLY A 26 10.20 1.68 -4.33
CA GLY A 26 8.95 2.01 -4.98
C GLY A 26 8.59 1.01 -6.07
N TYR A 27 7.29 0.83 -6.27
CA TYR A 27 6.69 -0.15 -7.19
C TYR A 27 6.92 -1.64 -6.91
N ARG A 28 7.76 -2.05 -5.95
CA ARG A 28 7.95 -3.50 -5.64
C ARG A 28 6.64 -4.21 -5.30
N SER A 29 5.78 -3.57 -4.51
CA SER A 29 4.48 -4.16 -4.12
C SER A 29 3.49 -4.25 -5.27
N VAL A 30 3.47 -3.28 -6.20
CA VAL A 30 2.59 -3.37 -7.38
C VAL A 30 3.11 -4.39 -8.38
N GLU A 31 4.42 -4.53 -8.53
CA GLU A 31 5.00 -5.61 -9.34
C GLU A 31 4.62 -6.99 -8.80
N LYS A 32 4.70 -7.20 -7.48
CA LYS A 32 4.19 -8.41 -6.83
C LYS A 32 2.70 -8.61 -7.10
N ALA A 33 1.90 -7.56 -6.93
CA ALA A 33 0.45 -7.63 -7.14
C ALA A 33 0.09 -8.00 -8.59
N LEU A 34 0.81 -7.49 -9.58
CA LEU A 34 0.52 -7.75 -10.99
C LEU A 34 1.11 -9.07 -11.51
N LYS A 35 2.29 -9.46 -11.01
CA LYS A 35 3.02 -10.64 -11.53
C LYS A 35 2.74 -11.92 -10.77
N SER A 36 2.29 -11.83 -9.51
CA SER A 36 2.23 -12.98 -8.60
C SER A 36 0.92 -13.12 -7.86
N LEU A 37 0.02 -12.13 -7.93
CA LEU A 37 -1.29 -12.17 -7.29
C LEU A 37 -2.38 -11.94 -8.33
N GLY A 38 -3.53 -12.59 -8.16
CA GLY A 38 -4.77 -12.22 -8.83
C GLY A 38 -5.54 -11.14 -8.05
N PRO A 39 -6.56 -10.51 -8.66
CA PRO A 39 -7.42 -9.52 -7.99
C PRO A 39 -7.99 -10.01 -6.66
N ASP A 40 -8.54 -11.23 -6.62
CA ASP A 40 -9.13 -11.81 -5.40
C ASP A 40 -8.09 -11.99 -4.28
N GLN A 41 -6.88 -12.39 -4.63
CA GLN A 41 -5.79 -12.54 -3.66
C GLN A 41 -5.38 -11.18 -3.10
N VAL A 42 -5.33 -10.13 -3.92
CA VAL A 42 -5.07 -8.75 -3.46
C VAL A 42 -6.17 -8.29 -2.50
N THR A 43 -7.43 -8.52 -2.84
CA THR A 43 -8.58 -8.18 -1.98
C THR A 43 -8.52 -8.90 -0.64
N GLU A 44 -8.22 -10.20 -0.64
CA GLU A 44 -8.08 -10.98 0.59
C GLU A 44 -6.88 -10.54 1.44
N GLU A 45 -5.76 -10.14 0.85
CA GLU A 45 -4.63 -9.56 1.61
C GLU A 45 -5.03 -8.25 2.32
N VAL A 46 -5.80 -7.38 1.66
CA VAL A 46 -6.29 -6.13 2.27
C VAL A 46 -7.35 -6.39 3.35
N LYS A 47 -8.16 -7.43 3.18
CA LYS A 47 -9.12 -7.89 4.20
C LYS A 47 -8.39 -8.39 5.45
N LYS A 48 -7.38 -9.26 5.28
CA LYS A 48 -6.53 -9.77 6.38
C LYS A 48 -5.75 -8.66 7.10
N SER A 49 -5.35 -7.61 6.38
CA SER A 49 -4.61 -6.50 6.99
C SER A 49 -5.44 -5.65 7.96
N GLY A 50 -6.77 -5.80 7.97
CA GLY A 50 -7.67 -4.98 8.78
C GLY A 50 -7.69 -3.50 8.38
N LEU A 51 -7.34 -3.17 7.13
CA LEU A 51 -7.35 -1.78 6.69
C LEU A 51 -8.77 -1.21 6.73
N ARG A 52 -8.91 -0.05 7.38
CA ARG A 52 -10.16 0.72 7.44
C ARG A 52 -10.00 2.02 6.67
N GLY A 53 -11.09 2.49 6.07
CA GLY A 53 -11.13 3.75 5.34
C GLY A 53 -10.68 4.93 6.21
N ARG A 54 -9.67 5.67 5.72
CA ARG A 54 -9.08 6.82 6.43
C ARG A 54 -9.73 8.17 6.11
N GLY A 55 -10.85 8.17 5.38
CA GLY A 55 -11.65 9.36 5.08
C GLY A 55 -12.70 9.72 6.15
N GLY A 56 -12.69 9.08 7.33
CA GLY A 56 -13.60 9.38 8.45
C GLY A 56 -14.62 8.28 8.75
N ALA A 57 -15.25 7.66 7.74
CA ALA A 57 -16.29 6.64 7.94
C ALA A 57 -15.77 5.31 8.52
N GLY A 58 -14.49 4.99 8.34
CA GLY A 58 -13.89 3.80 8.95
C GLY A 58 -14.42 2.45 8.44
N PHE A 59 -15.08 2.39 7.28
CA PHE A 59 -15.55 1.13 6.69
C PHE A 59 -14.36 0.20 6.34
N PRO A 60 -14.44 -1.13 6.55
CA PRO A 60 -13.36 -2.06 6.21
C PRO A 60 -13.07 -2.06 4.71
N THR A 61 -11.84 -1.69 4.33
CA THR A 61 -11.47 -1.49 2.92
C THR A 61 -11.51 -2.78 2.12
N GLY A 62 -11.01 -3.89 2.67
CA GLY A 62 -11.04 -5.19 1.99
C GLY A 62 -12.47 -5.71 1.74
N MET A 63 -13.41 -5.44 2.65
CA MET A 63 -14.83 -5.76 2.44
C MET A 63 -15.43 -4.87 1.35
N LYS A 64 -15.09 -3.57 1.32
CA LYS A 64 -15.58 -2.63 0.30
C LYS A 64 -15.19 -3.03 -1.12
N TRP A 65 -14.02 -3.63 -1.29
CA TRP A 65 -13.52 -4.07 -2.60
C TRP A 65 -14.15 -5.36 -3.11
N GLY A 66 -14.87 -6.08 -2.26
CA GLY A 66 -15.57 -7.33 -2.64
C GLY A 66 -17.01 -7.15 -3.09
N PHE A 67 -17.51 -5.90 -3.16
CA PHE A 67 -18.80 -5.56 -3.78
C PHE A 67 -18.61 -5.27 -5.26
#